data_AF-A0A2A4FRJ9-F1
#
_entry.id   AF-A0A2A4FRJ9-F1
#
_cell.length_a   1.000
_cell.length_b   1.000
_cell.length_c   1.000
_cell.angle_alpha   90.00
_cell.angle_beta   90.00
_cell.angle_gamma   90.00
#
_symmetry.space_group_name_H-M   'P 1'
#
loop_
_entity.id
_entity.type
_entity.pdbx_description
1 polymer ?
#
loop_
_entity_poly.entity_id
_entity_poly.type
_entity_poly.pdbx_seq_one_letter_code
_entity_poly.pdbx_strand_id
1 'polypeptide(L)'
;MERPISVVIQELHRRARNGFRHAPFTLAFLFGLVFAGGFGVWLEVWNLMLTSASDPAFGNLAPLRTALSTYFPAVIGAAAMQMTFEDDQKANRGIAIGLTILLLVAFLMMTDRRLSDCAAFALGIASTLVSLWTWCAANGNALTFQEQPLTAPVGGDVEPNAPIAGSDALDGLKY
;
A
#
# COMPACT_ATOMS: atom_id res chain seq x y z
N MET A 1 14.39 12.15 -24.48
CA MET A 1 13.28 13.04 -24.11
C MET A 1 13.03 12.91 -22.62
N GLU A 2 13.42 13.90 -21.84
CA GLU A 2 13.06 13.97 -20.42
C GLU A 2 11.56 14.26 -20.33
N ARG A 3 10.80 13.39 -19.67
CA ARG A 3 9.38 13.67 -19.40
C ARG A 3 9.32 14.70 -18.27
N PRO A 4 8.48 15.74 -18.39
CA PRO A 4 8.31 16.70 -17.30
C PRO A 4 7.78 15.99 -16.06
N ILE A 5 8.26 16.40 -14.87
CA ILE A 5 7.88 15.82 -13.56
C ILE A 5 6.37 15.75 -13.38
N SER A 6 5.63 16.74 -13.91
CA SER A 6 4.16 16.78 -13.86
C SER A 6 3.51 15.54 -14.49
N VAL A 7 4.05 14.99 -15.57
CA VAL A 7 3.53 13.78 -16.23
C VAL A 7 3.76 12.56 -15.35
N VAL A 8 4.91 12.48 -14.67
CA VAL A 8 5.21 11.37 -13.75
C VAL A 8 4.30 11.42 -12.53
N ILE A 9 4.08 12.61 -11.96
CA ILE A 9 3.15 12.79 -10.83
C ILE A 9 1.72 12.42 -11.24
N GLN A 10 1.27 12.87 -12.41
CA GLN A 10 -0.05 12.50 -12.94
C GLN A 10 -0.19 10.99 -13.11
N GLU A 11 0.85 10.32 -13.60
CA GLU A 11 0.87 8.87 -13.74
C GLU A 11 0.81 8.15 -12.37
N LEU A 12 1.60 8.57 -11.39
CA LEU A 12 1.54 8.02 -10.03
C LEU A 12 0.16 8.21 -9.38
N HIS A 13 -0.44 9.39 -9.56
CA HIS A 13 -1.78 9.66 -9.07
C HIS A 13 -2.84 8.81 -9.76
N ARG A 14 -2.70 8.62 -11.08
CA ARG A 14 -3.57 7.73 -11.86
C ARG A 14 -3.48 6.29 -11.33
N ARG A 15 -2.27 5.79 -11.04
CA ARG A 15 -2.06 4.45 -10.44
C ARG A 15 -2.75 4.33 -9.09
N ALA A 16 -2.50 5.28 -8.20
CA ALA A 16 -3.09 5.29 -6.86
C ALA A 16 -4.62 5.21 -6.93
N ARG A 17 -5.24 5.96 -7.85
CA ARG A 17 -6.69 5.90 -8.07
C ARG A 17 -7.15 4.60 -8.74
N ASN A 18 -6.36 4.04 -9.64
CA ASN A 18 -6.73 2.83 -10.37
C ASN A 18 -6.85 1.62 -9.44
N GLY A 19 -5.98 1.51 -8.43
CA GLY A 19 -6.04 0.42 -7.45
C GLY A 19 -7.41 0.28 -6.79
N PHE A 20 -8.01 1.40 -6.36
CA PHE A 20 -9.32 1.41 -5.69
C PHE A 20 -10.52 0.98 -6.56
N ARG A 21 -10.30 0.70 -7.85
CA ARG A 21 -11.33 0.08 -8.71
C ARG A 21 -11.48 -1.41 -8.47
N HIS A 22 -10.49 -2.05 -7.86
CA HIS A 22 -10.48 -3.48 -7.61
C HIS A 22 -10.70 -3.77 -6.11
N ALA A 23 -11.59 -4.71 -5.81
CA ALA A 23 -11.89 -5.07 -4.43
C ALA A 23 -10.66 -5.64 -3.68
N PRO A 24 -9.83 -6.53 -4.27
CA PRO A 24 -8.65 -7.06 -3.59
C PRO A 24 -7.66 -5.97 -3.15
N PHE A 25 -7.44 -4.97 -4.00
CA PHE A 25 -6.61 -3.81 -3.67
C PHE A 25 -7.18 -3.05 -2.46
N THR A 26 -8.48 -2.75 -2.49
CA THR A 26 -9.15 -1.97 -1.43
C THR A 26 -9.10 -2.70 -0.09
N LEU A 27 -9.30 -4.01 -0.10
CA LEU A 27 -9.20 -4.84 1.10
C LEU A 27 -7.76 -4.90 1.62
N ALA A 28 -6.78 -5.10 0.74
CA ALA A 28 -5.37 -5.10 1.12
C ALA A 28 -4.92 -3.75 1.70
N PHE A 29 -5.37 -2.65 1.12
CA PHE A 29 -5.09 -1.30 1.62
C PHE A 29 -5.72 -1.07 2.99
N LEU A 30 -7.03 -1.29 3.13
CA LEU A 30 -7.74 -1.00 4.39
C LEU A 30 -7.31 -1.96 5.50
N PHE A 31 -7.47 -3.27 5.29
CA PHE A 31 -7.23 -4.25 6.35
C PHE A 31 -5.75 -4.57 6.52
N GLY A 32 -5.03 -4.77 5.41
CA GLY A 32 -3.61 -5.09 5.46
C GLY A 32 -2.75 -3.92 5.88
N LEU A 33 -2.88 -2.77 5.21
CA LEU A 33 -1.98 -1.64 5.44
C LEU A 33 -2.44 -0.73 6.57
N VAL A 34 -3.70 -0.28 6.56
CA VAL A 34 -4.20 0.71 7.53
C VAL A 34 -4.47 0.07 8.89
N PHE A 35 -5.19 -1.06 8.95
CA PHE A 35 -5.51 -1.71 10.23
C PHE A 35 -4.36 -2.58 10.75
N ALA A 36 -3.96 -3.61 10.01
CA ALA A 36 -2.94 -4.55 10.48
C ALA A 36 -1.54 -3.90 10.51
N GLY A 37 -1.14 -3.21 9.44
CA GLY A 37 0.14 -2.47 9.40
C GLY A 37 0.19 -1.33 10.41
N GLY A 38 -0.92 -0.61 10.58
CA GLY A 38 -1.04 0.50 11.54
C GLY A 38 -1.34 0.07 12.98
N PHE A 39 -1.36 -1.23 13.29
CA PHE A 39 -1.84 -1.74 14.58
C PHE A 39 -1.14 -1.11 15.80
N GLY A 40 0.18 -0.90 15.72
CA GLY A 40 0.93 -0.21 16.78
C GLY A 40 0.45 1.23 17.01
N VAL A 41 0.08 1.96 15.96
CA VAL A 41 -0.52 3.31 16.07
C VAL A 41 -1.89 3.21 16.72
N TRP A 42 -2.72 2.25 16.30
CA TRP A 42 -4.06 2.05 16.88
C TRP A 42 -4.02 1.70 18.37
N LEU A 43 -3.05 0.90 18.81
CA LEU A 43 -2.84 0.59 20.23
C LEU A 43 -2.53 1.86 21.04
N GLU A 44 -1.66 2.73 20.54
CA GLU A 44 -1.35 3.98 21.25
C GLU A 44 -2.53 4.97 21.23
N VAL A 45 -3.31 5.00 20.15
CA VAL A 45 -4.57 5.77 20.11
C VAL A 45 -5.56 5.24 21.15
N TRP A 46 -5.72 3.92 21.25
CA TRP A 46 -6.58 3.29 22.24
C TRP A 46 -6.12 3.58 23.67
N ASN A 47 -4.82 3.45 23.96
CA ASN A 47 -4.24 3.78 25.26
C ASN A 47 -4.44 5.27 25.61
N LEU A 48 -4.29 6.15 24.63
CA LEU A 48 -4.54 7.58 24.81
C LEU A 48 -6.01 7.86 25.15
N MET A 49 -6.95 7.18 24.49
CA MET A 49 -8.38 7.32 24.78
C MET A 49 -8.72 6.84 26.21
N LEU A 50 -8.16 5.71 26.65
CA LEU A 50 -8.36 5.19 28.00
C LEU A 50 -7.77 6.11 29.08
N THR A 51 -6.56 6.62 28.84
CA THR A 51 -5.87 7.53 29.78
C THR A 51 -6.58 8.88 29.85
N SER A 52 -7.03 9.42 28.71
CA SER A 52 -7.78 10.67 28.65
C SER A 52 -9.14 10.58 29.38
N ALA A 53 -9.73 9.38 29.44
CA ALA A 53 -10.96 9.15 30.19
C ALA A 53 -10.75 9.05 31.71
N SER A 54 -9.52 8.77 32.17
CA SER A 54 -9.19 8.53 33.58
C SER A 54 -8.41 9.66 34.24
N ASP A 55 -7.63 10.44 33.49
CA ASP A 55 -6.95 11.65 33.97
C ASP A 55 -6.81 12.71 32.84
N PRO A 56 -7.60 13.79 32.86
CA PRO A 56 -7.54 14.83 31.82
C PRO A 56 -6.27 15.68 31.87
N ALA A 57 -5.44 15.57 32.92
CA ALA A 57 -4.20 16.34 33.06
C ALA A 57 -2.97 15.67 32.41
N PHE A 58 -3.08 14.41 31.96
CA PHE A 58 -1.95 13.62 31.47
C PHE A 58 -2.16 13.03 30.06
N GLY A 59 -2.10 13.90 29.04
CA GLY A 59 -2.02 13.48 27.64
C GLY A 59 -0.56 13.35 27.17
N ASN A 60 0.19 12.35 27.62
CA ASN A 60 1.55 12.13 27.08
C ASN A 60 1.46 11.59 25.65
N LEU A 61 1.72 12.45 24.65
CA LEU A 61 1.67 12.11 23.22
C LEU A 61 2.95 11.44 22.70
N ALA A 62 3.99 11.30 23.53
CA ALA A 62 5.26 10.72 23.12
C ALA A 62 5.17 9.28 22.57
N PRO A 63 4.36 8.37 23.16
CA PRO A 63 4.18 7.02 22.63
C PRO A 63 3.54 7.05 21.23
N LEU A 64 2.47 7.83 21.05
CA LEU A 64 1.79 7.96 19.76
C LEU A 64 2.69 8.59 18.70
N ARG A 65 3.49 9.60 19.07
CA ARG A 65 4.51 10.21 18.21
C ARG A 65 5.55 9.18 17.77
N THR A 66 5.96 8.27 18.65
CA THR A 66 6.93 7.21 18.36
C THR A 66 6.32 6.13 17.45
N ALA A 67 5.05 5.76 17.67
CA ALA A 67 4.35 4.83 16.79
C ALA A 67 4.20 5.40 15.37
N LEU A 68 3.82 6.69 15.24
CA LEU A 68 3.74 7.36 13.94
C LEU A 68 5.10 7.47 13.26
N SER A 69 6.14 7.84 14.01
CA SER A 69 7.49 8.00 13.46
C SER A 69 8.08 6.69 12.94
N THR A 70 7.68 5.54 13.48
CA THR A 70 8.15 4.23 13.00
C THR A 70 7.28 3.64 11.88
N TYR A 71 5.99 4.01 11.82
CA TYR A 71 5.06 3.49 10.82
C TYR A 71 5.34 4.01 9.41
N PHE A 72 5.34 5.34 9.19
CA PHE A 72 5.43 5.86 7.82
C PHE A 72 6.76 5.54 7.11
N PRO A 73 7.95 5.48 7.77
CA PRO A 73 9.19 5.09 7.11
C PRO A 73 9.15 3.64 6.63
N ALA A 74 8.50 2.76 7.40
CA ALA A 74 8.32 1.37 7.01
C ALA A 74 7.44 1.26 5.75
N VAL A 75 6.33 2.01 5.71
CA VAL A 75 5.42 2.02 4.56
C VAL A 75 6.09 2.59 3.32
N ILE A 76 6.74 3.76 3.41
CA ILE A 76 7.39 4.37 2.25
C ILE A 76 8.59 3.53 1.76
N GLY A 77 9.36 2.92 2.67
CA GLY A 77 10.47 2.04 2.30
C GLY A 77 10.00 0.82 1.53
N ALA A 78 8.91 0.19 1.98
CA ALA A 78 8.29 -0.93 1.28
C ALA A 78 7.74 -0.51 -0.10
N ALA A 79 7.03 0.62 -0.18
CA ALA A 79 6.50 1.16 -1.43
C ALA A 79 7.62 1.51 -2.43
N ALA A 80 8.72 2.08 -1.94
CA ALA A 80 9.85 2.43 -2.79
C ALA A 80 10.59 1.19 -3.33
N MET A 81 10.71 0.13 -2.52
CA MET A 81 11.22 -1.16 -3.00
C MET A 81 10.31 -1.75 -4.08
N GLN A 82 8.99 -1.73 -3.89
CA GLN A 82 8.03 -2.21 -4.89
C GLN A 82 8.14 -1.44 -6.21
N MET A 83 8.20 -0.10 -6.16
CA MET A 83 8.41 0.73 -7.37
C MET A 83 9.77 0.50 -8.03
N THR A 84 10.78 0.09 -7.26
CA THR A 84 12.13 -0.18 -7.77
C THR A 84 12.19 -1.53 -8.48
N PHE A 85 11.48 -2.53 -7.97
CA PHE A 85 11.46 -3.89 -8.53
C PHE A 85 10.42 -4.09 -9.62
N GLU A 86 9.37 -3.27 -9.69
CA GLU A 86 8.54 -3.23 -10.88
C GLU A 86 9.38 -2.82 -12.11
N ASP A 87 9.17 -3.52 -13.21
CA ASP A 87 9.85 -3.32 -14.51
C ASP A 87 9.40 -2.04 -15.23
N ASP A 88 8.93 -1.08 -14.46
CA ASP A 88 8.36 0.16 -14.92
C ASP A 88 9.41 1.27 -15.08
N GLN A 89 8.97 2.41 -15.59
CA GLN A 89 9.77 3.57 -15.97
C GLN A 89 10.76 3.99 -14.88
N LYS A 90 12.04 4.17 -15.29
CA LYS A 90 13.14 4.67 -14.44
C LYS A 90 12.80 5.94 -13.65
N ALA A 91 11.92 6.80 -14.20
CA ALA A 91 11.47 8.03 -13.55
C ALA A 91 10.68 7.78 -12.25
N ASN A 92 9.89 6.70 -12.18
CA ASN A 92 9.12 6.36 -10.98
C ASN A 92 10.07 5.98 -9.83
N ARG A 93 11.16 5.26 -10.14
CA ARG A 93 12.20 4.88 -9.17
C ARG A 93 12.86 6.11 -8.55
N GLY A 94 13.18 7.12 -9.37
CA GLY A 94 13.75 8.38 -8.90
C GLY A 94 12.84 9.13 -7.92
N ILE A 95 11.54 9.21 -8.23
CA ILE A 95 10.56 9.83 -7.32
C ILE A 95 10.41 9.03 -6.03
N ALA A 96 10.36 7.70 -6.11
CA ALA A 96 10.26 6.83 -4.93
C ALA A 96 11.44 7.01 -3.98
N ILE A 97 12.67 7.04 -4.51
CA ILE A 97 13.88 7.29 -3.72
C ILE A 97 13.85 8.71 -3.14
N GLY A 98 13.49 9.72 -3.94
CA GLY A 98 13.38 11.10 -3.47
C GLY A 98 12.38 11.28 -2.33
N LEU A 99 11.19 10.67 -2.44
CA LEU A 99 10.19 10.65 -1.37
C LEU A 99 10.71 9.91 -0.14
N THR A 100 11.38 8.77 -0.31
CA THR A 100 11.97 8.02 0.82
C THR A 100 12.97 8.87 1.60
N ILE A 101 13.86 9.58 0.91
CA ILE A 101 14.82 10.50 1.53
C ILE A 101 14.09 11.64 2.26
N LEU A 102 13.08 12.24 1.63
CA LEU A 102 12.30 13.33 2.22
C LEU A 102 11.58 12.87 3.49
N LEU A 103 10.96 11.69 3.48
CA LEU A 103 10.30 11.13 4.66
C LEU A 103 11.32 10.72 5.74
N LEU A 104 12.52 10.27 5.38
CA LEU A 104 13.59 10.01 6.36
C LEU A 104 14.04 11.31 7.07
N VAL A 105 14.12 12.42 6.34
CA VAL A 105 14.36 13.75 6.95
C VAL A 105 13.21 14.13 7.88
N ALA A 106 11.96 13.94 7.45
CA ALA A 106 10.79 14.18 8.30
C ALA A 106 10.81 13.32 9.57
N PHE A 107 11.27 12.06 9.48
CA PHE A 107 11.48 11.17 10.62
C PHE A 107 12.48 11.76 11.61
N LEU A 108 13.64 12.21 11.15
CA LEU A 108 14.64 12.85 12.02
C LEU A 108 14.05 14.07 12.73
N MET A 109 13.33 14.95 12.01
CA MET A 109 12.67 16.10 12.61
C MET A 109 11.60 15.70 13.64
N MET A 110 10.83 14.65 13.36
CA MET A 110 9.85 14.10 14.31
C MET A 110 10.48 13.44 15.53
N THR A 111 11.76 13.07 15.51
CA THR A 111 12.45 12.57 16.71
C THR A 111 13.09 13.69 17.55
N ASP A 112 13.16 14.92 17.03
CA ASP A 112 13.74 16.05 17.75
C ASP A 112 12.82 16.51 18.90
N ARG A 113 13.32 16.40 20.13
CA ARG A 113 12.61 16.81 21.35
C ARG A 113 12.31 18.31 21.42
N ARG A 114 12.95 19.13 20.59
CA ARG A 114 12.71 20.58 20.50
C ARG A 114 11.47 20.93 19.68
N LEU A 115 10.98 20.00 18.85
CA LEU A 115 9.79 20.20 18.04
C LEU A 115 8.54 20.09 18.92
N SER A 116 7.64 21.06 18.82
CA SER A 116 6.37 21.04 19.56
C SER A 116 5.53 19.83 19.18
N ASP A 117 4.77 19.28 20.13
CA ASP A 117 3.99 18.06 19.89
C ASP A 117 2.94 18.25 18.78
N CYS A 118 2.32 19.43 18.69
CA CYS A 118 1.38 19.75 17.62
C CYS A 118 2.06 19.72 16.24
N ALA A 119 3.26 20.31 16.11
CA ALA A 119 4.01 20.28 14.85
C ALA A 119 4.50 18.87 14.51
N ALA A 120 5.01 18.13 15.49
CA ALA A 120 5.45 16.75 15.32
C ALA A 120 4.29 15.85 14.88
N PHE A 121 3.09 16.05 15.45
CA PHE A 121 1.90 15.30 15.11
C PHE A 121 1.37 15.65 13.71
N ALA A 122 1.30 16.93 13.37
CA ALA A 122 0.93 17.39 12.03
C ALA A 122 1.87 16.83 10.95
N LEU A 123 3.18 16.85 11.23
CA LEU A 123 4.20 16.27 10.35
C LEU A 123 4.03 14.74 10.23
N GLY A 124 3.75 14.05 11.34
CA GLY A 124 3.51 12.61 11.36
C GLY A 124 2.29 12.19 10.55
N ILE A 125 1.18 12.90 10.69
CA ILE A 125 -0.02 12.68 9.87
C ILE A 125 0.29 12.93 8.40
N ALA A 126 0.90 14.06 8.07
CA ALA A 126 1.24 14.40 6.69
C ALA A 126 2.15 13.33 6.04
N SER A 127 3.23 12.94 6.73
CA SER A 127 4.14 11.89 6.28
C SER A 127 3.44 10.53 6.14
N THR A 128 2.53 10.19 7.06
CA THR A 128 1.73 8.97 6.96
C THR A 128 0.84 9.00 5.72
N LEU A 129 0.11 10.08 5.46
CA LEU A 129 -0.74 10.22 4.28
C LEU A 129 0.06 10.13 2.98
N VAL A 130 1.24 10.77 2.92
CA VAL A 130 2.13 10.67 1.75
C VAL A 130 2.64 9.24 1.57
N SER A 131 3.01 8.55 2.65
CA SER A 131 3.47 7.15 2.58
C SER A 131 2.38 6.20 2.07
N LEU A 132 1.15 6.36 2.56
CA LEU A 132 -0.01 5.58 2.13
C LEU A 132 -0.35 5.87 0.67
N TRP A 133 -0.35 7.13 0.26
CA TRP A 133 -0.55 7.51 -1.14
C TRP A 133 0.53 6.90 -2.04
N THR A 134 1.79 6.91 -1.60
CA THR A 134 2.90 6.33 -2.38
C THR A 134 2.76 4.82 -2.48
N TRP A 135 2.35 4.14 -1.41
CA TRP A 135 2.02 2.72 -1.45
C TRP A 135 0.90 2.44 -2.46
N CYS A 136 -0.15 3.27 -2.49
CA CYS A 136 -1.21 3.14 -3.48
C CYS A 136 -0.68 3.34 -4.91
N ALA A 137 0.19 4.32 -5.12
CA ALA A 137 0.80 4.56 -6.42
C ALA A 137 1.72 3.40 -6.86
N ALA A 138 2.40 2.74 -5.92
CA ALA A 138 3.26 1.59 -6.17
C ALA A 138 2.45 0.35 -6.56
N ASN A 139 1.33 0.09 -5.88
CA ASN A 139 0.58 -1.16 -6.05
C ASN A 139 -0.65 -1.04 -6.94
N GLY A 140 -1.04 0.18 -7.35
CA GLY A 140 -2.32 0.44 -8.00
C GLY A 140 -2.49 -0.19 -9.39
N ASN A 141 -1.40 -0.66 -10.00
CA ASN A 141 -1.41 -1.44 -11.24
C ASN A 141 -0.90 -2.87 -11.05
N ALA A 142 -0.58 -3.31 -9.83
CA ALA A 142 -0.04 -4.65 -9.63
C ALA A 142 -1.08 -5.71 -10.02
N LEU A 143 -0.68 -6.65 -10.88
CA LEU A 143 -1.57 -7.69 -11.41
C LEU A 143 -2.19 -8.55 -10.29
N THR A 144 -1.49 -8.70 -9.17
CA THR A 144 -1.95 -9.40 -7.96
C THR A 144 -3.27 -8.86 -7.42
N PHE A 145 -3.56 -7.57 -7.64
CA PHE A 145 -4.79 -6.94 -7.16
C PHE A 145 -5.84 -6.71 -8.23
N GLN A 146 -5.55 -7.05 -9.49
CA GLN A 146 -6.50 -6.90 -10.59
C GLN A 146 -7.38 -8.14 -10.70
N GLU A 147 -8.67 -7.92 -10.87
CA GLU A 147 -9.60 -8.97 -11.25
C GLU A 147 -9.31 -9.34 -12.72
N GLN A 148 -8.63 -10.46 -12.93
CA GLN A 148 -8.46 -10.99 -14.28
C GLN A 148 -9.79 -11.59 -14.74
N PRO A 149 -10.17 -11.42 -16.03
CA PRO A 149 -11.31 -12.12 -16.57
C PRO A 149 -11.11 -13.62 -16.37
N LEU A 150 -12.13 -14.31 -15.86
CA LEU A 150 -12.14 -15.77 -15.72
C LEU A 150 -11.91 -16.41 -17.08
N THR A 151 -10.65 -16.72 -17.40
CA THR A 151 -10.26 -17.49 -18.59
C THR A 151 -10.22 -18.99 -18.30
N ALA A 152 -10.42 -19.39 -17.03
CA ALA A 152 -10.60 -20.79 -16.68
C ALA A 152 -11.94 -21.28 -17.25
N PRO A 153 -11.95 -22.37 -18.02
CA PRO A 153 -13.20 -23.02 -18.43
C PRO A 153 -13.92 -23.47 -17.15
N VAL A 154 -15.00 -22.78 -16.78
CA VAL A 154 -15.80 -23.11 -15.57
C VAL A 154 -16.70 -24.32 -15.76
N GLY A 155 -16.45 -25.14 -16.79
CA GLY A 155 -17.36 -26.19 -17.24
C GLY A 155 -18.66 -25.56 -17.71
N GLY A 156 -18.72 -25.18 -18.99
CA GLY A 156 -20.01 -24.84 -19.61
C GLY A 156 -20.97 -26.04 -19.59
N ASP A 157 -22.24 -25.81 -19.92
CA ASP A 157 -23.27 -26.87 -19.99
C ASP A 157 -22.71 -28.10 -20.69
N VAL A 158 -22.52 -29.17 -19.92
CA VAL A 158 -22.05 -30.44 -20.43
C VAL A 158 -23.25 -31.06 -21.13
N GLU A 159 -23.27 -31.02 -22.46
CA GLU A 159 -24.15 -31.91 -23.20
C GLU A 159 -23.80 -33.34 -22.75
N PRO A 160 -24.73 -34.10 -22.15
CA PRO A 160 -24.44 -35.40 -21.55
C PRO A 160 -23.83 -36.43 -22.53
N ASN A 161 -23.94 -36.15 -23.82
CA ASN A 161 -23.47 -36.99 -24.92
C ASN A 161 -22.39 -36.31 -25.77
N ALA A 162 -21.85 -35.17 -25.35
CA ALA A 162 -20.73 -34.57 -26.09
C ALA A 162 -19.50 -35.50 -25.99
N PRO A 163 -18.87 -35.84 -27.11
CA PRO A 163 -17.66 -36.67 -27.10
C PRO A 163 -16.58 -35.98 -26.27
N ILE A 164 -15.96 -36.75 -25.37
CA ILE A 164 -14.89 -36.25 -24.51
C ILE A 164 -13.76 -35.77 -25.42
N ALA A 165 -13.38 -34.49 -25.29
CA ALA A 165 -12.28 -33.91 -26.03
C ALA A 165 -11.00 -34.71 -25.76
N GLY A 166 -10.41 -35.28 -26.81
CA GLY A 166 -9.22 -36.15 -26.72
C GLY A 166 -9.50 -37.65 -26.73
N SER A 167 -10.75 -38.09 -26.91
CA SER A 167 -11.06 -39.52 -27.14
C SER A 167 -10.37 -40.10 -28.38
N ASP A 168 -10.21 -39.28 -29.44
CA ASP A 168 -9.45 -39.64 -30.65
C ASP A 168 -7.97 -39.98 -30.37
N ALA A 169 -7.39 -39.43 -29.29
CA ALA A 169 -6.00 -39.71 -28.89
C ALA A 169 -5.85 -41.05 -28.14
N LEU A 170 -6.96 -41.64 -27.69
CA LEU A 170 -6.99 -42.94 -26.99
C LEU A 170 -7.27 -44.11 -27.94
N ASP A 171 -7.89 -43.88 -29.10
CA ASP A 171 -8.17 -44.91 -30.11
C ASP A 171 -6.90 -45.52 -30.75
N GLY A 172 -5.76 -44.83 -30.62
CA GLY A 172 -4.44 -45.33 -31.03
C GLY A 172 -3.73 -46.22 -30.00
N LEU A 173 -4.23 -46.29 -28.76
CA LEU A 173 -3.66 -47.09 -27.68
C LEU A 173 -4.43 -48.42 -27.55
N LYS A 174 -4.36 -49.24 -28.60
CA LYS A 174 -4.77 -50.65 -28.51
C LYS A 174 -3.65 -51.44 -27.85
N TYR A 175 -3.88 -51.89 -26.61
CA TYR A 175 -3.12 -52.98 -26.00
C TYR A 175 -3.52 -54.32 -26.63
#